data_AF-A0A7S1YBY7-F1
#
_entry.id   AF-A0A7S1YBY7-F1
#
_cell.length_a   1.000
_cell.length_b   1.000
_cell.length_c   1.000
_cell.angle_alpha   90.00
_cell.angle_beta   90.00
_cell.angle_gamma   90.00
#
_symmetry.space_group_name_H-M   'P 1'
#
loop_
_entity.id
_entity.type
_entity.pdbx_description
1 polymer ?
#
loop_
_entity_poly.entity_id
_entity_poly.type
_entity_poly.pdbx_seq_one_letter_code
_entity_poly.pdbx_strand_id
1 'polypeptide(L)'
;SSSNSNSNSNATNPVPADNEVLSRESRADRVAQVLAQDRPTIDGAVKAFMSLVGARSLAGTSTSASLDKEENELEITDTCVVRDNGDALRCARFLLKAINEYEPLTVVDQSPRNEHELIVHVWKSIRASDDQRVSRVLGRIALRHVWPGLEGFIMDRMSQDDHTLNMFVAEFGTLLLAFPTQSHAPPKEDSDAHLIWEPNPGAELERRRHRRTQRAQRAQSAQRRIVSTILEGSESIQE
;
A
#
# COMPACT_ATOMS: atom_id res chain seq x y z
N SER A 1 19.80 -35.05 65.74
CA SER A 1 18.84 -33.96 65.49
C SER A 1 19.61 -32.66 65.36
N SER A 2 19.83 -32.19 64.14
CA SER A 2 20.50 -30.92 63.86
C SER A 2 19.79 -30.28 62.67
N SER A 3 18.92 -29.32 62.98
CA SER A 3 18.14 -28.56 62.01
C SER A 3 18.96 -27.36 61.57
N ASN A 4 19.31 -27.28 60.28
CA ASN A 4 19.99 -26.13 59.69
C ASN A 4 19.00 -25.39 58.77
N SER A 5 18.48 -24.26 59.24
CA SER A 5 17.47 -23.44 58.57
C SER A 5 18.16 -22.32 57.79
N ASN A 6 18.28 -22.48 56.47
CA ASN A 6 18.90 -21.49 55.59
C ASN A 6 17.83 -20.59 54.97
N SER A 7 17.54 -19.46 55.61
CA SER A 7 16.57 -18.45 55.17
C SER A 7 17.26 -17.43 54.25
N ASN A 8 17.19 -17.65 52.93
CA ASN A 8 17.76 -16.74 51.93
C ASN A 8 16.69 -15.70 51.53
N SER A 9 16.65 -14.57 52.23
CA SER A 9 15.80 -13.42 51.91
C SER A 9 16.44 -12.58 50.81
N ASN A 10 16.10 -12.85 49.54
CA ASN A 10 16.44 -11.99 48.42
C ASN A 10 15.65 -10.67 48.54
N ALA A 11 16.34 -9.60 48.91
CA ALA A 11 15.81 -8.24 48.90
C ALA A 11 15.67 -7.76 47.45
N THR A 12 14.43 -7.68 46.97
CA THR A 12 14.07 -7.05 45.70
C THR A 12 14.24 -5.55 45.86
N ASN A 13 15.31 -4.99 45.29
CA ASN A 13 15.49 -3.54 45.20
C ASN A 13 14.39 -2.93 44.32
N PRO A 14 13.64 -1.90 44.78
CA PRO A 14 12.67 -1.20 43.96
C PRO A 14 13.40 -0.42 42.86
N VAL A 15 13.07 -0.72 41.61
CA VAL A 15 13.55 0.02 40.44
C VAL A 15 12.92 1.42 40.48
N PRO A 16 13.69 2.51 40.31
CA PRO A 16 13.17 3.87 40.35
C PRO A 16 12.25 4.13 39.15
N ALA A 17 11.04 4.63 39.43
CA ALA A 17 9.97 4.90 38.46
C ALA A 17 10.32 5.97 37.41
N ASP A 18 11.39 6.74 37.64
CA ASP A 18 11.76 7.89 36.80
C ASP A 18 12.33 7.50 35.42
N ASN A 19 12.76 6.24 35.24
CA ASN A 19 13.31 5.78 33.96
C ASN A 19 12.25 5.47 32.88
N GLU A 20 10.97 5.30 33.24
CA GLU A 20 9.92 5.00 32.24
C GLU A 20 9.46 6.23 31.45
N VAL A 21 9.49 7.43 32.06
CA VAL A 21 8.96 8.66 31.44
C VAL A 21 9.83 9.09 30.24
N LEU A 22 11.16 9.07 30.40
CA LEU A 22 12.11 9.39 29.33
C LEU A 22 12.02 8.41 28.15
N SER A 23 11.64 7.15 28.39
CA SER A 23 11.47 6.15 27.34
C SER A 23 10.21 6.35 26.50
N ARG A 24 9.16 6.97 27.05
CA ARG A 24 7.88 7.20 26.33
C ARG A 24 7.96 8.42 25.43
N GLU A 25 8.57 9.50 25.89
CA GLU A 25 8.77 10.72 25.12
C GLU A 25 9.63 10.45 23.87
N SER A 26 10.74 9.72 24.05
CA SER A 26 11.59 9.27 22.92
C SER A 26 10.83 8.43 21.88
N ARG A 27 9.78 7.71 22.29
CA ARG A 27 8.99 6.87 21.37
C ARG A 27 7.96 7.70 20.59
N ALA A 28 7.28 8.63 21.24
CA ALA A 28 6.33 9.52 20.58
C ALA A 28 7.04 10.36 19.49
N ASP A 29 8.22 10.88 19.81
CA ASP A 29 9.04 11.65 18.87
C ASP A 29 9.47 10.81 17.66
N ARG A 30 9.85 9.54 17.88
CA ARG A 30 10.18 8.62 16.78
C ARG A 30 8.98 8.37 15.87
N VAL A 31 7.80 8.13 16.42
CA VAL A 31 6.58 7.92 15.61
C VAL A 31 6.24 9.19 14.83
N ALA A 32 6.27 10.36 15.49
CA ALA A 32 6.03 11.64 14.83
C ALA A 32 7.04 11.89 13.70
N GLN A 33 8.31 11.58 13.91
CA GLN A 33 9.36 11.69 12.90
C GLN A 33 9.10 10.75 11.71
N VAL A 34 8.74 9.49 11.97
CA VAL A 34 8.38 8.52 10.91
C VAL A 34 7.19 9.02 10.11
N LEU A 35 6.13 9.50 10.77
CA LEU A 35 4.94 10.04 10.10
C LEU A 35 5.24 11.32 9.29
N ALA A 36 6.12 12.18 9.78
CA ALA A 36 6.53 13.39 9.08
C ALA A 36 7.34 13.09 7.81
N GLN A 37 8.13 12.01 7.84
CA GLN A 37 8.93 11.52 6.72
C GLN A 37 8.16 10.58 5.78
N ASP A 38 6.97 10.12 6.18
CA ASP A 38 6.15 9.20 5.42
C ASP A 38 5.65 9.87 4.13
N ARG A 39 6.19 9.40 3.00
CA ARG A 39 5.91 9.91 1.67
C ARG A 39 5.68 8.74 0.72
N PRO A 40 4.75 8.87 -0.24
CA PRO A 40 3.93 10.06 -0.53
C PRO A 40 2.83 10.31 0.51
N THR A 41 2.31 11.54 0.52
CA THR A 41 1.12 11.88 1.31
C THR A 41 -0.11 11.16 0.75
N ILE A 42 -1.17 11.02 1.53
CA ILE A 42 -2.41 10.38 1.10
C ILE A 42 -2.98 11.06 -0.15
N ASP A 43 -2.98 12.40 -0.20
CA ASP A 43 -3.41 13.18 -1.37
C ASP A 43 -2.55 12.89 -2.61
N GLY A 44 -1.23 12.77 -2.43
CA GLY A 44 -0.30 12.37 -3.50
C GLY A 44 -0.59 10.95 -4.01
N ALA A 45 -0.83 10.02 -3.10
CA ALA A 45 -1.17 8.63 -3.44
C ALA A 45 -2.51 8.52 -4.17
N VAL A 46 -3.55 9.26 -3.74
CA VAL A 46 -4.84 9.29 -4.44
C VAL A 46 -4.69 9.83 -5.86
N LYS A 47 -3.86 10.88 -6.07
CA LYS A 47 -3.57 11.39 -7.41
C LYS A 47 -2.83 10.38 -8.27
N ALA A 48 -1.82 9.70 -7.72
CA ALA A 48 -1.09 8.65 -8.44
C ALA A 48 -2.03 7.49 -8.83
N PHE A 49 -2.93 7.10 -7.92
CA PHE A 49 -3.96 6.10 -8.19
C PHE A 49 -4.91 6.54 -9.30
N MET A 50 -5.41 7.78 -9.28
CA MET A 50 -6.24 8.33 -10.36
C MET A 50 -5.52 8.30 -11.72
N SER A 51 -4.23 8.67 -11.75
CA SER A 51 -3.43 8.59 -12.99
C SER A 51 -3.30 7.16 -13.49
N LEU A 52 -3.17 6.18 -12.59
CA LEU A 52 -3.15 4.76 -12.96
C LEU A 52 -4.48 4.28 -13.53
N VAL A 53 -5.59 4.65 -12.89
CA VAL A 53 -6.94 4.34 -13.39
C VAL A 53 -7.11 4.91 -14.80
N GLY A 54 -6.80 6.19 -15.01
CA GLY A 54 -6.88 6.82 -16.33
C GLY A 54 -5.98 6.17 -17.38
N ALA A 55 -4.75 5.79 -17.01
CA ALA A 55 -3.83 5.10 -17.91
C ALA A 55 -4.34 3.71 -18.34
N ARG A 56 -4.98 2.97 -17.42
CA ARG A 56 -5.59 1.67 -17.73
C ARG A 56 -6.79 1.80 -18.64
N SER A 57 -7.66 2.80 -18.41
CA SER A 57 -8.81 3.06 -19.28
C SER A 57 -8.39 3.39 -20.71
N LEU A 58 -7.24 4.07 -20.91
CA LEU A 58 -6.69 4.33 -22.25
C LEU A 58 -6.04 3.09 -22.90
N ALA A 59 -5.42 2.21 -22.11
CA ALA A 59 -4.82 0.99 -22.64
C ALA A 59 -5.88 -0.03 -23.07
N GLY A 60 -6.99 -0.13 -22.33
CA GLY A 60 -8.11 -1.04 -22.64
C GLY A 60 -8.75 -0.77 -24.00
N THR A 61 -8.88 0.49 -24.40
CA THR A 61 -9.53 0.87 -25.68
C THR A 61 -8.67 0.57 -26.92
N SER A 62 -7.36 0.35 -26.76
CA SER A 62 -6.44 0.10 -27.87
C SER A 62 -6.36 -1.38 -28.28
N THR A 63 -6.83 -2.30 -27.42
CA THR A 63 -6.64 -3.75 -27.62
C THR A 63 -7.87 -4.41 -28.25
N SER A 64 -9.04 -3.76 -28.21
CA SER A 64 -10.30 -4.29 -28.77
C SER A 64 -10.45 -4.07 -30.29
N ALA A 65 -9.49 -3.43 -30.95
CA ALA A 65 -9.60 -3.09 -32.38
C ALA A 65 -8.92 -4.09 -33.33
N SER A 66 -8.31 -5.16 -32.81
CA SER A 66 -7.67 -6.17 -33.65
C SER A 66 -7.63 -7.49 -32.90
N LEU A 67 -8.59 -8.38 -33.17
CA LEU A 67 -8.47 -9.84 -33.08
C LEU A 67 -9.83 -10.47 -33.42
N ASP A 68 -10.06 -10.73 -34.71
CA ASP A 68 -11.09 -11.67 -35.22
C ASP A 68 -10.68 -13.13 -34.97
N LYS A 69 -10.33 -13.52 -33.74
CA LYS A 69 -9.93 -14.91 -33.45
C LYS A 69 -10.56 -15.46 -32.18
N GLU A 70 -11.59 -16.27 -32.44
CA GLU A 70 -12.02 -17.49 -31.75
C GLU A 70 -11.70 -17.63 -30.25
N GLU A 71 -12.77 -17.43 -29.47
CA GLU A 71 -13.25 -18.33 -28.42
C GLU A 71 -12.19 -19.08 -27.61
N ASN A 72 -11.65 -18.40 -26.60
CA ASN A 72 -11.31 -19.08 -25.36
C ASN A 72 -11.63 -18.12 -24.21
N GLU A 73 -12.80 -18.32 -23.60
CA GLU A 73 -13.28 -17.64 -22.40
C GLU A 73 -12.38 -17.97 -21.20
N LEU A 74 -11.18 -17.40 -21.16
CA LEU A 74 -10.55 -17.12 -19.88
C LEU A 74 -11.16 -15.83 -19.39
N GLU A 75 -11.99 -15.98 -18.37
CA GLU A 75 -12.60 -14.93 -17.55
C GLU A 75 -11.49 -14.01 -17.02
N ILE A 76 -11.05 -13.06 -17.85
CA ILE A 76 -10.28 -11.92 -17.40
C ILE A 76 -11.25 -11.17 -16.51
N THR A 77 -11.06 -11.36 -15.20
CA THR A 77 -11.72 -10.57 -14.17
C THR A 77 -11.29 -9.12 -14.39
N ASP A 78 -12.08 -8.44 -15.21
CA ASP A 78 -11.93 -7.06 -15.64
C ASP A 78 -12.27 -6.16 -14.44
N THR A 79 -11.37 -6.13 -13.46
CA THR A 79 -11.59 -5.50 -12.15
C THR A 79 -11.56 -3.98 -12.19
N CYS A 80 -11.45 -3.34 -13.35
CA CYS A 80 -11.36 -1.88 -13.47
C CYS A 80 -12.61 -1.29 -14.16
N VAL A 81 -13.71 -1.19 -13.40
CA VAL A 81 -15.00 -0.67 -13.90
C VAL A 81 -15.01 0.87 -14.05
N VAL A 82 -14.01 1.57 -13.53
CA VAL A 82 -13.94 3.05 -13.63
C VAL A 82 -13.47 3.47 -15.03
N ARG A 83 -14.41 3.47 -15.98
CA ARG A 83 -14.15 3.76 -17.40
C ARG A 83 -13.92 5.24 -17.66
N ASP A 84 -14.58 6.11 -16.89
CA ASP A 84 -14.56 7.55 -17.12
C ASP A 84 -13.69 8.30 -16.10
N ASN A 85 -12.81 9.18 -16.59
CA ASN A 85 -12.00 10.06 -15.76
C ASN A 85 -12.85 10.96 -14.85
N GLY A 86 -14.09 11.28 -15.28
CA GLY A 86 -15.06 12.03 -14.47
C GLY A 86 -15.45 11.27 -13.20
N ASP A 87 -15.70 9.97 -13.33
CA ASP A 87 -16.04 9.11 -12.20
C ASP A 87 -14.84 8.89 -11.28
N ALA A 88 -13.64 8.67 -11.82
CA ALA A 88 -12.42 8.56 -11.02
C ALA A 88 -12.20 9.82 -10.17
N LEU A 89 -12.42 11.01 -10.74
CA LEU A 89 -12.29 12.28 -10.01
C LEU A 89 -13.39 12.45 -8.95
N ARG A 90 -14.63 12.05 -9.25
CA ARG A 90 -15.74 12.03 -8.29
C ARG A 90 -15.40 11.14 -7.09
N CYS A 91 -14.91 9.92 -7.36
CA CYS A 91 -14.55 8.96 -6.33
C CYS A 91 -13.36 9.42 -5.48
N ALA A 92 -12.31 9.95 -6.11
CA ALA A 92 -11.16 10.50 -5.41
C ALA A 92 -11.53 11.67 -4.49
N ARG A 93 -12.40 12.58 -4.94
CA ARG A 93 -12.90 13.69 -4.11
C ARG A 93 -13.72 13.18 -2.93
N PHE A 94 -14.57 12.18 -3.14
CA PHE A 94 -15.33 11.54 -2.08
C PHE A 94 -14.39 10.91 -1.04
N LEU A 95 -13.43 10.09 -1.49
CA LEU A 95 -12.46 9.43 -0.62
C LEU A 95 -11.65 10.43 0.21
N LEU A 96 -11.10 11.48 -0.41
CA LEU A 96 -10.34 12.51 0.28
C LEU A 96 -11.21 13.29 1.28
N LYS A 97 -12.47 13.55 0.94
CA LYS A 97 -13.42 14.18 1.87
C LYS A 97 -13.66 13.27 3.08
N ALA A 98 -13.96 11.99 2.85
CA ALA A 98 -14.18 11.01 3.91
C ALA A 98 -12.96 10.88 4.83
N ILE A 99 -11.74 10.80 4.28
CA ILE A 99 -10.49 10.76 5.05
C ILE A 99 -10.34 11.98 5.96
N ASN A 100 -10.61 13.18 5.45
CA ASN A 100 -10.45 14.42 6.24
C ASN A 100 -11.57 14.62 7.29
N GLU A 101 -12.74 14.02 7.08
CA GLU A 101 -13.86 14.04 8.03
C GLU A 101 -13.83 12.90 9.05
N TYR A 102 -13.03 11.85 8.80
CA TYR A 102 -13.01 10.66 9.63
C TYR A 102 -12.45 10.92 11.02
N GLU A 103 -13.12 10.37 12.04
CA GLU A 103 -12.65 10.36 13.43
C GLU A 103 -12.29 8.95 13.85
N PRO A 104 -10.99 8.62 13.94
CA PRO A 104 -10.60 7.32 14.45
C PRO A 104 -10.98 7.18 15.93
N LEU A 105 -11.64 6.07 16.25
CA LEU A 105 -11.94 5.69 17.62
C LEU A 105 -10.65 5.30 18.35
N THR A 106 -10.50 5.78 19.58
CA THR A 106 -9.40 5.34 20.45
C THR A 106 -9.83 4.01 21.07
N VAL A 107 -9.26 2.90 20.59
CA VAL A 107 -9.46 1.61 21.25
C VAL A 107 -8.69 1.65 22.56
N VAL A 108 -9.41 1.67 23.68
CA VAL A 108 -8.82 1.61 25.03
C VAL A 108 -8.41 0.16 25.30
N ASP A 109 -7.44 -0.34 24.54
CA ASP A 109 -6.81 -1.61 24.85
C ASP A 109 -5.63 -1.34 25.79
N GLN A 110 -5.59 -2.00 26.96
CA GLN A 110 -4.63 -1.71 28.05
C GLN A 110 -3.19 -2.15 27.74
N SER A 111 -2.87 -2.36 26.46
CA SER A 111 -1.54 -2.77 26.02
C SER A 111 -0.63 -1.54 25.89
N PRO A 112 0.51 -1.47 26.61
CA PRO A 112 1.39 -0.29 26.67
C PRO A 112 2.24 -0.09 25.40
N ARG A 113 1.74 -0.48 24.21
CA ARG A 113 2.55 -0.58 22.99
C ARG A 113 1.93 -0.02 21.71
N ASN A 114 0.83 0.70 21.74
CA ASN A 114 0.07 0.91 20.51
C ASN A 114 0.54 2.13 19.72
N GLU A 115 1.46 1.91 18.76
CA GLU A 115 1.74 2.84 17.65
C GLU A 115 0.45 3.41 17.04
N HIS A 116 -0.60 2.60 17.00
CA HIS A 116 -1.95 2.99 16.62
C HIS A 116 -2.50 4.16 17.46
N GLU A 117 -2.38 4.16 18.80
CA GLU A 117 -2.89 5.24 19.64
C GLU A 117 -2.17 6.57 19.36
N LEU A 118 -0.85 6.52 19.16
CA LEU A 118 -0.07 7.69 18.76
C LEU A 118 -0.51 8.22 17.39
N ILE A 119 -0.73 7.33 16.42
CA ILE A 119 -1.24 7.70 15.09
C ILE A 119 -2.64 8.33 15.20
N VAL A 120 -3.54 7.74 16.00
CA VAL A 120 -4.89 8.28 16.25
C VAL A 120 -4.82 9.66 16.91
N HIS A 121 -3.92 9.84 17.87
CA HIS A 121 -3.70 11.14 18.50
C HIS A 121 -3.20 12.18 17.50
N VAL A 122 -2.18 11.86 16.69
CA VAL A 122 -1.67 12.75 15.64
C VAL A 122 -2.75 13.07 14.61
N TRP A 123 -3.55 12.08 14.20
CA TRP A 123 -4.67 12.25 13.27
C TRP A 123 -5.69 13.27 13.80
N LYS A 124 -6.11 13.10 15.06
CA LYS A 124 -7.05 14.02 15.73
C LYS A 124 -6.47 15.43 15.83
N SER A 125 -5.21 15.56 16.20
CA SER A 125 -4.52 16.85 16.31
C SER A 125 -4.44 17.59 14.97
N ILE A 126 -4.15 16.90 13.87
CA ILE A 126 -4.13 17.52 12.53
C ILE A 126 -5.54 17.94 12.10
N ARG A 127 -6.55 17.10 12.36
CA ARG A 127 -7.94 17.41 12.00
C ARG A 127 -8.52 18.58 12.79
N ALA A 128 -8.09 18.77 14.04
CA ALA A 128 -8.50 19.90 14.87
C ALA A 128 -7.87 21.23 14.43
N SER A 129 -6.86 21.21 13.55
CA SER A 129 -6.25 22.41 13.00
C SER A 129 -7.03 22.90 11.77
N ASP A 130 -7.46 24.16 11.78
CA ASP A 130 -8.24 24.76 10.69
C ASP A 130 -7.46 24.84 9.35
N ASP A 131 -6.14 24.97 9.41
CA ASP A 131 -5.28 25.19 8.25
C ASP A 131 -4.73 23.88 7.63
N GLN A 132 -4.93 22.75 8.30
CA GLN A 132 -4.35 21.48 7.87
C GLN A 132 -5.41 20.46 7.47
N ARG A 133 -5.04 19.61 6.50
CA ARG A 133 -5.85 18.46 6.09
C ARG A 133 -5.04 17.21 6.33
N VAL A 134 -5.66 16.23 6.98
CA VAL A 134 -5.03 14.93 7.25
C VAL A 134 -4.42 14.34 5.99
N SER A 135 -5.16 14.37 4.87
CA SER A 135 -4.70 13.80 3.61
C SER A 135 -3.46 14.49 3.01
N ARG A 136 -3.19 15.75 3.39
CA ARG A 136 -2.04 16.52 2.91
C ARG A 136 -0.81 16.35 3.79
N VAL A 137 -0.98 15.95 5.04
CA VAL A 137 0.10 15.86 6.03
C VAL A 137 0.58 14.42 6.17
N LEU A 138 -0.36 13.49 6.35
CA LEU A 138 -0.08 12.09 6.61
C LEU A 138 0.10 11.29 5.33
N GLY A 139 0.87 10.22 5.43
CA GLY A 139 1.14 9.26 4.37
C GLY A 139 0.48 7.90 4.60
N ARG A 140 1.11 6.89 4.02
CA ARG A 140 0.64 5.52 3.97
C ARG A 140 0.52 4.86 5.35
N ILE A 141 1.52 5.05 6.21
CA ILE A 141 1.63 4.36 7.51
C ILE A 141 0.40 4.71 8.34
N ALA A 142 0.14 6.01 8.53
CA ALA A 142 -1.03 6.46 9.27
C ALA A 142 -2.34 5.94 8.65
N LEU A 143 -2.49 6.06 7.32
CA LEU A 143 -3.71 5.62 6.65
C LEU A 143 -3.96 4.13 6.86
N ARG A 144 -2.93 3.28 6.76
CA ARG A 144 -3.04 1.84 6.97
C ARG A 144 -3.56 1.49 8.36
N HIS A 145 -3.13 2.22 9.39
CA HIS A 145 -3.57 1.97 10.77
C HIS A 145 -5.04 2.32 11.02
N VAL A 146 -5.58 3.28 10.28
CA VAL A 146 -6.98 3.71 10.43
C VAL A 146 -7.91 3.13 9.37
N TRP A 147 -7.36 2.51 8.32
CA TRP A 147 -8.11 2.02 7.17
C TRP A 147 -9.30 1.12 7.53
N PRO A 148 -9.18 0.11 8.43
CA PRO A 148 -10.32 -0.76 8.73
C PRO A 148 -11.55 0.00 9.27
N GLY A 149 -11.33 1.01 10.12
CA GLY A 149 -12.41 1.84 10.64
C GLY A 149 -12.90 2.89 9.64
N LEU A 150 -11.99 3.44 8.84
CA LEU A 150 -12.31 4.39 7.77
C LEU A 150 -13.13 3.73 6.64
N GLU A 151 -12.82 2.50 6.28
CA GLU A 151 -13.52 1.73 5.26
C GLU A 151 -14.98 1.52 5.66
N GLY A 152 -15.25 1.10 6.90
CA GLY A 152 -16.61 1.04 7.45
C GLY A 152 -17.34 2.39 7.38
N PHE A 153 -16.66 3.47 7.82
CA PHE A 153 -17.22 4.82 7.73
C PHE A 153 -17.53 5.28 6.31
N ILE A 154 -16.71 4.89 5.33
CA ILE A 154 -16.96 5.18 3.92
C ILE A 154 -18.19 4.42 3.46
N MET A 155 -18.27 3.11 3.73
CA MET A 155 -19.39 2.26 3.32
C MET A 155 -20.73 2.75 3.89
N ASP A 156 -20.75 3.25 5.13
CA ASP A 156 -21.95 3.82 5.76
C ASP A 156 -22.46 5.10 5.09
N ARG A 157 -21.58 5.84 4.40
CA ARG A 157 -21.91 7.14 3.76
C ARG A 157 -22.14 7.03 2.26
N MET A 158 -21.79 5.89 1.68
CA MET A 158 -22.03 5.62 0.28
C MET A 158 -23.51 5.27 0.06
N SER A 159 -24.07 5.71 -1.07
CA SER A 159 -25.35 5.14 -1.51
C SER A 159 -25.13 3.68 -1.88
N GLN A 160 -26.07 2.81 -1.53
CA GLN A 160 -26.02 1.37 -1.84
C GLN A 160 -25.79 1.09 -3.33
N ASP A 161 -26.19 2.02 -4.20
CA ASP A 161 -26.10 1.88 -5.65
C ASP A 161 -24.81 2.45 -6.28
N ASP A 162 -23.88 3.04 -5.51
CA ASP A 162 -22.64 3.62 -6.08
C ASP A 162 -21.54 2.55 -6.25
N HIS A 163 -21.80 1.62 -7.17
CA HIS A 163 -20.88 0.52 -7.49
C HIS A 163 -19.48 1.03 -7.92
N THR A 164 -19.44 2.11 -8.70
CA THR A 164 -18.17 2.71 -9.16
C THR A 164 -17.32 3.20 -8.00
N LEU A 165 -17.93 3.89 -7.03
CA LEU A 165 -17.23 4.33 -5.83
C LEU A 165 -16.78 3.14 -4.97
N ASN A 166 -17.59 2.09 -4.87
CA ASN A 166 -17.24 0.89 -4.10
C ASN A 166 -15.99 0.21 -4.69
N MET A 167 -15.99 -0.02 -6.00
CA MET A 167 -14.84 -0.60 -6.70
C MET A 167 -13.59 0.27 -6.54
N PHE A 168 -13.73 1.60 -6.67
CA PHE A 168 -12.62 2.53 -6.50
C PHE A 168 -12.00 2.47 -5.09
N VAL A 169 -12.85 2.47 -4.05
CA VAL A 169 -12.40 2.42 -2.65
C VAL A 169 -11.78 1.06 -2.33
N ALA A 170 -12.41 -0.04 -2.77
CA ALA A 170 -11.93 -1.39 -2.56
C ALA A 170 -10.56 -1.63 -3.22
N GLU A 171 -10.38 -1.16 -4.46
CA GLU A 171 -9.10 -1.26 -5.14
C GLU A 171 -8.04 -0.42 -4.44
N PHE A 172 -8.35 0.83 -4.08
CA PHE A 172 -7.40 1.69 -3.38
C PHE A 172 -6.97 1.07 -2.03
N GLY A 173 -7.92 0.51 -1.28
CA GLY A 173 -7.65 -0.22 -0.03
C GLY A 173 -6.77 -1.45 -0.25
N THR A 174 -7.05 -2.22 -1.30
CA THR A 174 -6.23 -3.37 -1.70
C THR A 174 -4.78 -2.95 -1.95
N LEU A 175 -4.55 -1.88 -2.71
CA LEU A 175 -3.22 -1.37 -3.02
C LEU A 175 -2.51 -0.75 -1.80
N LEU A 176 -3.25 -0.12 -0.89
CA LEU A 176 -2.73 0.38 0.39
C LEU A 176 -2.14 -0.77 1.24
N LEU A 177 -2.89 -1.86 1.35
CA LEU A 177 -2.56 -3.02 2.19
C LEU A 177 -1.51 -3.93 1.55
N ALA A 178 -1.50 -4.06 0.22
CA ALA A 178 -0.61 -4.95 -0.51
C ALA A 178 0.87 -4.55 -0.45
N PHE A 179 1.19 -3.27 -0.24
CA PHE A 179 2.59 -2.84 -0.19
C PHE A 179 3.27 -3.37 1.10
N PRO A 180 4.47 -3.95 1.02
CA PRO A 180 5.15 -4.52 2.18
C PRO A 180 5.62 -3.43 3.17
N THR A 181 5.37 -3.60 4.46
CA THR A 181 5.74 -2.59 5.48
C THR A 181 7.25 -2.49 5.70
N GLN A 182 8.03 -3.53 5.39
CA GLN A 182 9.47 -3.59 5.74
C GLN A 182 10.34 -4.33 4.70
N SER A 183 9.89 -4.49 3.45
CA SER A 183 10.71 -5.19 2.46
C SER A 183 11.79 -4.27 1.90
N HIS A 184 13.02 -4.42 2.37
CA HIS A 184 14.22 -3.89 1.68
C HIS A 184 14.53 -4.61 0.37
N ALA A 185 13.90 -5.77 0.13
CA ALA A 185 14.07 -6.49 -1.13
C ALA A 185 13.28 -5.79 -2.23
N PRO A 186 13.89 -5.56 -3.41
CA PRO A 186 13.18 -5.03 -4.56
C PRO A 186 12.02 -5.97 -4.93
N PRO A 187 10.84 -5.44 -5.29
CA PRO A 187 9.72 -6.27 -5.65
C PRO A 187 10.07 -7.14 -6.87
N LYS A 188 9.71 -8.42 -6.79
CA LYS A 188 9.89 -9.37 -7.90
C LYS A 188 8.97 -9.05 -9.07
N GLU A 189 7.86 -8.37 -8.79
CA GLU A 189 6.77 -8.12 -9.73
C GLU A 189 6.44 -6.62 -9.82
N ASP A 190 5.93 -6.21 -10.99
CA ASP A 190 5.47 -4.85 -11.24
C ASP A 190 4.13 -4.64 -10.52
N SER A 191 4.15 -4.36 -9.21
CA SER A 191 2.94 -4.16 -8.41
C SER A 191 2.57 -2.68 -8.33
N ASP A 192 1.36 -2.31 -8.74
CA ASP A 192 0.88 -0.91 -8.76
C ASP A 192 0.86 -0.23 -7.40
N ALA A 193 0.78 -1.02 -6.32
CA ALA A 193 0.98 -0.51 -4.98
C ALA A 193 2.34 0.19 -4.84
N HIS A 194 3.40 -0.34 -5.47
CA HIS A 194 4.72 0.29 -5.44
C HIS A 194 4.73 1.61 -6.19
N LEU A 195 4.03 1.72 -7.31
CA LEU A 195 4.01 2.95 -8.07
C LEU A 195 3.25 4.08 -7.35
N ILE A 196 2.21 3.73 -6.59
CA ILE A 196 1.41 4.69 -5.82
C ILE A 196 2.16 5.18 -4.58
N TRP A 197 2.85 4.27 -3.89
CA TRP A 197 3.41 4.53 -2.56
C TRP A 197 4.94 4.71 -2.54
N GLU A 198 5.63 4.62 -3.67
CA GLU A 198 7.06 4.95 -3.76
C GLU A 198 7.26 6.48 -3.65
N PRO A 199 8.18 6.96 -2.79
CA PRO A 199 8.48 8.39 -2.68
C PRO A 199 8.93 9.04 -4.00
N ASN A 200 9.58 8.26 -4.87
CA ASN A 200 10.01 8.67 -6.20
C ASN A 200 9.36 7.77 -7.27
N PRO A 201 8.15 8.11 -7.74
CA PRO A 201 7.44 7.28 -8.73
C PRO A 201 8.20 7.20 -10.06
N GLY A 202 8.98 8.22 -10.42
CA GLY A 202 9.81 8.21 -11.64
C GLY A 202 10.89 7.13 -11.59
N ALA A 203 11.53 6.94 -10.43
CA ALA A 203 12.49 5.86 -10.24
C ALA A 203 11.83 4.49 -10.38
N GLU A 204 10.62 4.28 -9.85
CA GLU A 204 9.90 3.02 -10.03
C GLU A 204 9.49 2.76 -11.48
N LEU A 205 9.02 3.79 -12.21
CA LEU A 205 8.73 3.66 -13.63
C LEU A 205 9.96 3.24 -14.45
N GLU A 206 11.12 3.84 -14.17
CA GLU A 206 12.36 3.46 -14.84
C GLU A 206 12.78 2.03 -14.49
N ARG A 207 12.63 1.61 -13.22
CA ARG A 207 12.86 0.22 -12.80
C ARG A 207 11.95 -0.75 -13.56
N ARG A 208 10.66 -0.44 -13.71
CA ARG A 208 9.71 -1.23 -14.51
C ARG A 208 10.14 -1.30 -15.97
N ARG A 209 10.51 -0.18 -16.57
CA ARG A 209 10.98 -0.12 -17.97
C ARG A 209 12.23 -0.98 -18.19
N HIS A 210 13.19 -0.90 -17.27
CA HIS A 210 14.38 -1.72 -17.30
C HIS A 210 14.04 -3.22 -17.20
N ARG A 211 13.19 -3.62 -16.26
CA ARG A 211 12.72 -5.02 -16.12
C ARG A 211 12.04 -5.54 -17.38
N ARG A 212 11.15 -4.75 -17.99
CA ARG A 212 10.48 -5.11 -19.25
C ARG A 212 11.47 -5.29 -20.40
N THR A 213 12.42 -4.38 -20.53
CA THR A 213 13.50 -4.47 -21.54
C THR A 213 14.33 -5.73 -21.34
N GLN A 214 14.72 -6.03 -20.10
CA GLN A 214 15.49 -7.23 -19.77
C GLN A 214 14.69 -8.52 -20.07
N ARG A 215 13.39 -8.56 -19.75
CA ARG A 215 12.51 -9.69 -20.09
C ARG A 215 12.41 -9.90 -21.60
N ALA A 216 12.22 -8.82 -22.36
CA ALA A 216 12.18 -8.87 -23.82
C ALA A 216 13.50 -9.40 -24.41
N GLN A 217 14.64 -8.92 -23.92
CA GLN A 217 15.97 -9.41 -24.35
C GLN A 217 16.18 -10.89 -24.03
N ARG A 218 15.76 -11.35 -22.84
CA ARG A 218 15.83 -12.76 -22.45
C ARG A 218 14.95 -13.64 -23.33
N ALA A 219 13.73 -13.20 -23.61
CA ALA A 219 12.80 -13.91 -24.50
C ALA A 219 13.38 -14.03 -25.92
N GLN A 220 13.91 -12.93 -26.49
CA GLN A 220 14.57 -12.95 -27.79
C GLN A 220 15.80 -13.87 -27.81
N SER A 221 16.61 -13.86 -26.75
CA SER A 221 17.78 -14.74 -26.64
C SER A 221 17.38 -16.21 -26.53
N ALA A 222 16.31 -16.51 -25.79
CA ALA A 222 15.77 -17.86 -25.69
C ALA A 222 15.21 -18.36 -27.03
N GLN A 223 14.47 -17.52 -27.76
CA GLN A 223 13.98 -17.84 -29.11
C GLN A 223 15.13 -18.13 -30.08
N ARG A 224 16.18 -17.31 -30.06
CA ARG A 224 17.37 -17.54 -30.91
C ARG A 224 18.05 -18.88 -30.60
N ARG A 225 18.16 -19.26 -29.33
CA ARG A 225 18.72 -20.57 -28.94
C ARG A 225 17.85 -21.73 -29.41
N ILE A 226 16.53 -21.62 -29.30
CA ILE A 226 15.61 -22.66 -29.79
C ILE A 226 15.76 -22.83 -31.29
N VAL A 227 15.81 -21.73 -32.05
CA VAL A 227 15.99 -21.76 -33.51
C VAL A 227 17.34 -22.36 -33.89
N SER A 228 18.44 -22.01 -33.22
CA SER A 228 19.75 -22.59 -33.52
C SER A 228 19.78 -24.10 -33.26
N THR A 229 19.20 -24.56 -32.15
CA THR A 229 19.15 -25.99 -31.82
C THR A 229 18.30 -26.80 -32.81
N ILE A 230 17.21 -26.22 -33.35
CA ILE A 230 16.40 -26.88 -34.39
C ILE A 230 17.20 -27.02 -35.70
N LEU A 231 17.96 -25.99 -36.09
CA LEU A 231 18.78 -26.03 -37.30
C LEU A 231 19.91 -27.06 -37.18
N GLU A 232 20.65 -27.07 -36.07
CA GLU A 232 21.72 -28.06 -35.82
C GLU A 232 21.18 -29.50 -35.78
N GLY A 233 20.00 -29.72 -35.20
CA GLY A 233 19.35 -31.03 -35.19
C GLY A 233 18.88 -31.50 -36.58
N SER A 234 18.57 -30.57 -37.48
CA SER A 234 18.15 -30.91 -38.85
C SER A 234 19.31 -31.36 -39.75
N GLU A 235 20.54 -30.86 -39.51
CA GLU A 235 21.73 -31.28 -40.24
C GLU A 235 22.16 -32.71 -39.86
N SER A 236 21.96 -33.11 -38.60
CA SER A 236 22.33 -34.44 -38.09
C SER A 236 21.44 -35.59 -38.59
N ILE A 237 20.31 -35.30 -39.24
CA ILE A 237 19.36 -36.31 -39.76
C ILE A 237 19.66 -36.66 -41.23
N GLN A 238 20.53 -35.88 -41.91
CA GLN A 238 20.87 -36.10 -43.32
C GLN A 238 22.18 -36.90 -43.55
N GLU A 239 22.90 -37.26 -42.49
CA GLU A 239 24.04 -38.20 -42.52
C GLU A 239 23.62 -39.62 -42.12
#